data_AF-A0A919XIX8-F1
#
_entry.id   AF-A0A919XIX8-F1
#
_cell.length_a   1.000
_cell.length_b   1.000
_cell.length_c   1.000
_cell.angle_alpha   90.00
_cell.angle_beta   90.00
_cell.angle_gamma   90.00
#
_symmetry.space_group_name_H-M   'P 1'
#
loop_
_entity.id
_entity.type
_entity.pdbx_description
1 polymer ?
#
loop_
_entity_poly.entity_id
_entity_poly.type
_entity_poly.pdbx_seq_one_letter_code
_entity_poly.pdbx_strand_id
1 'polypeptide(L)' 'MLPDIKKLGGQLIAVSLQSPDNWLSNKEKEELTFQVLSDLNGGVADRAGGFFGRLPFS' A
#
# COMPACT_ATOMS: atom_id res chain seq x y z
N MET A 1 -5.25 -13.25 11.83
CA MET A 1 -5.21 -13.05 10.36
C MET A 1 -3.79 -12.89 9.82
N LEU A 2 -3.06 -11.81 10.11
CA LEU A 2 -1.67 -11.61 9.64
C LEU A 2 -0.69 -12.75 10.05
N PRO A 3 -0.69 -13.22 11.31
CA PRO A 3 0.12 -14.37 11.70
C PRO A 3 -0.26 -15.66 10.96
N ASP A 4 -1.53 -15.83 10.61
CA ASP A 4 -2.02 -17.03 9.92
C ASP A 4 -1.63 -17.02 8.44
N ILE A 5 -1.67 -15.85 7.78
CA ILE A 5 -1.11 -15.65 6.45
C ILE A 5 0.39 -16.03 6.44
N LYS A 6 1.15 -15.60 7.45
CA LYS A 6 2.58 -15.96 7.59
C LYS A 6 2.78 -17.46 7.82
N LYS A 7 1.95 -18.10 8.65
CA LYS A 7 2.02 -19.56 8.91
C LYS A 7 1.78 -20.39 7.64
N LEU A 8 0.98 -19.87 6.71
CA LEU A 8 0.73 -20.50 5.41
C LEU A 8 1.82 -20.20 4.36
N GLY A 9 2.91 -19.52 4.75
CA GLY A 9 3.98 -19.11 3.84
C GLY A 9 3.66 -17.86 3.02
N GLY A 10 2.55 -17.18 3.32
CA GLY A 10 2.13 -15.96 2.64
C GLY A 10 2.76 -14.69 3.23
N GLN A 11 2.75 -13.62 2.44
CA GLN A 11 3.22 -12.30 2.84
C GLN A 11 2.20 -11.22 2.48
N LEU A 12 1.91 -10.32 3.43
CA LEU A 12 1.11 -9.13 3.18
C LEU A 12 2.04 -7.96 2.80
N ILE A 13 1.72 -7.30 1.68
CA ILE A 13 2.39 -6.09 1.22
C ILE A 13 1.30 -5.08 0.84
N ALA A 14 1.37 -3.89 1.40
CA ALA A 14 0.54 -2.77 0.98
C ALA A 14 1.24 -1.95 -0.10
N VAL A 15 0.48 -1.36 -1.00
CA VAL A 15 0.97 -0.49 -2.07
C VAL A 15 0.24 0.84 -1.97
N SER A 16 0.97 1.95 -2.03
CA SER A 16 0.44 3.31 -1.81
C SER A 16 0.98 4.29 -2.84
N LEU A 17 0.17 5.28 -3.24
CA LEU A 17 0.61 6.40 -4.10
C LEU A 17 1.49 7.41 -3.34
N GLN A 18 1.78 7.18 -2.05
CA GLN A 18 2.59 8.07 -1.22
C GLN A 18 4.09 7.79 -1.35
N SER A 19 4.90 8.85 -1.21
CA SER A 19 6.35 8.74 -1.10
C SER A 19 6.79 7.92 0.11
N PRO A 20 7.97 7.29 0.07
CA PRO A 20 8.50 6.48 1.17
C PRO A 20 8.56 7.22 2.52
N ASP A 21 8.94 8.50 2.49
CA ASP A 21 9.03 9.35 3.67
C ASP A 21 7.68 9.56 4.36
N ASN A 22 6.60 9.71 3.57
CA ASN A 22 5.26 9.94 4.10
C ASN A 22 4.71 8.72 4.80
N TRP A 23 4.90 7.50 4.25
CA TRP A 23 4.38 6.33 4.93
C TRP A 23 5.24 5.91 6.13
N LEU A 24 6.53 6.24 6.17
CA LEU A 24 7.40 5.89 7.30
C LEU A 24 6.87 6.46 8.61
N SER A 25 6.49 7.74 8.62
CA SER A 25 5.83 8.37 9.78
C SER A 25 4.48 7.74 10.13
N ASN A 26 3.73 7.27 9.14
CA ASN A 26 2.45 6.58 9.36
C ASN A 26 2.64 5.15 9.88
N LYS A 27 3.65 4.40 9.43
CA LYS A 27 3.95 3.06 9.96
C LYS A 27 4.31 3.10 11.43
N GLU A 28 5.05 4.11 11.85
CA GLU A 28 5.44 4.29 13.24
C GLU A 28 4.22 4.63 14.11
N LYS A 29 3.30 5.45 13.60
CA LYS A 29 2.07 5.84 14.31
C LYS A 29 1.04 4.70 14.39
N GLU A 30 0.94 3.90 13.34
CA GLU A 30 -0.08 2.85 13.18
C GLU A 30 0.48 1.44 13.49
N GLU A 31 1.72 1.35 13.99
CA GLU A 31 2.42 0.10 14.37
C GLU A 31 2.34 -1.01 13.30
N LEU A 32 2.44 -0.63 12.02
CA LEU A 32 2.24 -1.57 10.92
C LEU A 32 3.39 -2.59 10.85
N THR A 33 3.05 -3.87 10.98
CA THR A 33 4.01 -4.99 11.00
C THR A 33 4.27 -5.60 9.61
N PHE A 34 3.86 -4.92 8.55
CA PHE A 34 3.97 -5.36 7.15
C PHE A 34 4.60 -4.28 6.26
N GLN A 35 5.06 -4.68 5.07
CA GLN A 35 5.72 -3.78 4.15
C GLN A 35 4.72 -2.90 3.41
N VAL A 36 5.14 -1.67 3.10
CA VAL A 36 4.38 -0.70 2.30
C VAL A 36 5.32 -0.26 1.18
N LEU A 37 4.90 -0.40 -0.07
CA LEU A 37 5.65 0.00 -1.25
C LEU A 37 5.01 1.23 -1.89
N SER A 38 5.84 2.12 -2.43
CA SER A 38 5.38 3.29 -3.16
C SER A 38 5.12 2.96 -4.63
N ASP A 39 3.92 3.25 -5.11
CA ASP A 39 3.49 3.19 -6.51
C ASP A 39 3.20 4.62 -7.01
N LEU A 40 4.23 5.48 -6.99
CA LEU A 40 4.07 6.91 -7.32
C LEU A 40 3.47 7.14 -8.72
N ASN A 41 3.65 6.18 -9.63
CA ASN A 41 3.14 6.26 -11.00
C ASN A 41 1.79 5.55 -11.17
N GLY A 42 1.24 4.93 -10.12
CA GLY A 42 -0.06 4.26 -10.18
C GLY A 42 -0.10 3.01 -11.06
N GLY A 43 1.05 2.43 -11.40
CA GLY A 43 1.11 1.31 -12.34
C GLY A 43 0.57 0.01 -11.76
N VAL A 44 0.67 -0.19 -10.45
CA VAL A 44 0.04 -1.31 -9.76
C VAL A 44 -1.45 -1.07 -9.61
N ALA A 45 -1.85 0.16 -9.24
CA ALA A 45 -3.24 0.57 -9.09
C ALA A 45 -4.04 0.42 -10.41
N ASP A 46 -3.45 0.84 -11.53
CA ASP A 46 -4.01 0.70 -12.88
C ASP A 46 -4.28 -0.76 -13.25
N ARG A 47 -3.26 -1.62 -13.09
CA ARG A 47 -3.35 -3.06 -13.41
C ARG A 47 -4.28 -3.84 -12.50
N ALA A 48 -4.42 -3.39 -11.25
CA ALA A 48 -5.34 -3.98 -10.28
C ALA A 48 -6.79 -3.52 -10.49
N GLY A 49 -7.06 -2.65 -11.48
CA GLY A 49 -8.41 -2.19 -11.82
C GLY A 49 -8.92 -1.05 -10.94
N GLY A 50 -8.06 -0.31 -10.25
CA GLY A 50 -8.48 0.73 -9.31
C GLY A 50 -7.53 1.92 -9.25
N PHE A 51 -7.92 3.03 -9.90
CA PHE A 51 -7.41 4.37 -9.58
C PHE A 51 -8.58 5.21 -9.03
N PHE A 52 -8.76 5.25 -7.70
CA PHE A 52 -9.85 5.99 -7.04
C PHE A 52 -9.55 7.50 -6.91
N GLY A 53 -8.94 8.10 -7.95
CA GLY A 53 -8.27 9.41 -7.83
C GLY A 53 -8.41 10.36 -9.01
N ARG A 54 -9.12 10.03 -10.10
CA ARG A 54 -9.44 11.03 -11.13
C ARG A 54 -10.93 11.33 -11.15
N LEU A 55 -11.38 12.12 -10.17
CA LEU A 55 -12.52 12.99 -10.46
C LEU A 55 -12.06 13.95 -11.56
N PRO A 56 -12.74 14.01 -12.71
CA PRO A 56 -12.47 15.06 -13.69
C PRO A 56 -12.74 16.39 -12.99
N PHE A 57 -11.72 17.23 -12.83
CA PHE A 57 -11.96 18.65 -12.62
C PHE A 57 -12.74 19.13 -13.84
N SER A 58 -14.01 19.46 -13.62
CA SER A 58 -14.83 20.20 -14.58
C SER A 58 -14.61 21.70 -14.41
#